data_AF-A0A258BCP0-F1
#
_entry.id   AF-A0A258BCP0-F1
#
_cell.length_a   1.000
_cell.length_b   1.000
_cell.length_c   1.000
_cell.angle_alpha   90.00
_cell.angle_beta   90.00
_cell.angle_gamma   90.00
#
_symmetry.space_group_name_H-M   'P 1'
#
loop_
_entity.id
_entity.type
_entity.pdbx_description
1 polymer ?
#
loop_
_entity_poly.entity_id
_entity_poly.type
_entity_poly.pdbx_seq_one_letter_code
_entity_poly.pdbx_strand_id
1 'polypeptide(L)' 'MIVHRALKLGGTCTGEHGVGMHKMDFLVDEYGQDAIDVMRSIKQALDPNNILNPGKIVKMA' A
#
# COMPACT_ATOMS: atom_id res chain seq x y z
N MET A 1 -12.70 -0.49 -12.70
CA MET A 1 -11.91 0.76 -12.54
C MET A 1 -10.63 0.71 -13.35
N ILE A 2 -10.07 1.87 -13.70
CA ILE A 2 -8.84 1.98 -14.50
C ILE A 2 -7.62 1.32 -13.84
N VAL A 3 -7.50 1.37 -12.50
CA VAL A 3 -6.38 0.75 -11.77
C VAL A 3 -6.35 -0.76 -11.98
N HIS A 4 -7.46 -1.46 -11.73
CA HIS A 4 -7.54 -2.91 -11.96
C HIS A 4 -7.23 -3.29 -13.42
N ARG A 5 -7.60 -2.44 -14.39
CA ARG A 5 -7.25 -2.67 -15.80
C ARG A 5 -5.74 -2.52 -16.02
N ALA A 6 -5.10 -1.53 -15.43
CA ALA A 6 -3.66 -1.35 -15.49
C ALA A 6 -2.93 -2.55 -14.88
N LEU A 7 -3.32 -2.99 -13.68
CA LEU A 7 -2.72 -4.16 -13.01
C LEU A 7 -2.85 -5.44 -13.85
N LYS A 8 -4.03 -5.70 -14.45
CA LYS A 8 -4.24 -6.85 -15.35
C LYS A 8 -3.35 -6.85 -16.60
N LEU A 9 -2.82 -5.69 -17.00
CA LEU A 9 -1.91 -5.53 -18.13
C LEU A 9 -0.44 -5.45 -17.68
N GLY A 10 -0.13 -5.73 -16.41
CA GLY A 10 1.22 -5.64 -15.84
C GLY A 10 1.69 -4.21 -15.54
N GLY A 11 0.77 -3.24 -15.52
CA GLY A 11 1.03 -1.87 -15.06
C GLY A 11 0.94 -1.75 -13.53
N THR A 12 0.91 -0.51 -13.04
CA THR A 12 0.90 -0.16 -11.60
C THR A 12 -0.30 0.75 -11.26
N CYS A 13 -0.73 0.76 -10.00
CA CYS A 13 -1.75 1.70 -9.52
C CYS A 13 -1.29 3.17 -9.54
N THR A 14 0.03 3.42 -9.60
CA THR A 14 0.59 4.76 -9.62
C THR A 14 1.92 4.83 -10.37
N GLY A 15 2.09 5.81 -11.27
CA GLY A 15 3.39 6.07 -11.89
C GLY A 15 4.34 6.79 -10.92
N GLU A 16 3.94 7.97 -10.47
CA GLU A 16 4.82 8.90 -9.73
C GLU A 16 4.16 9.51 -8.48
N HIS A 17 2.83 9.62 -8.44
CA HIS A 17 2.12 10.34 -7.38
C HIS A 17 2.01 9.61 -6.03
N GLY A 18 2.37 8.33 -6.01
CA GLY A 18 2.23 7.47 -4.85
C GLY A 18 0.78 7.03 -4.56
N VAL A 19 0.62 6.37 -3.41
CA VAL A 19 -0.62 5.65 -3.03
C VAL A 19 -1.52 6.51 -2.14
N GLY A 20 -0.94 7.17 -1.14
CA GLY A 20 -1.68 7.98 -0.17
C GLY A 20 -2.78 7.19 0.53
N MET A 21 -4.00 7.75 0.56
CA MET A 21 -5.21 7.07 1.06
C MET A 21 -6.03 6.45 -0.09
N HIS A 22 -6.12 7.15 -1.22
CA HIS A 22 -7.07 6.83 -2.30
C HIS A 22 -6.74 5.56 -3.09
N LYS A 23 -5.50 5.07 -3.02
CA LYS A 23 -5.06 3.89 -3.76
C LYS A 23 -4.68 2.71 -2.86
N MET A 24 -4.87 2.82 -1.54
CA MET A 24 -4.45 1.79 -0.60
C MET A 24 -5.11 0.44 -0.86
N ASP A 25 -6.37 0.46 -1.29
CA ASP A 25 -7.14 -0.77 -1.50
C ASP A 25 -6.61 -1.61 -2.67
N PHE A 26 -5.74 -1.06 -3.52
CA PHE A 26 -5.12 -1.80 -4.65
C PHE A 26 -3.75 -2.40 -4.30
N LEU A 27 -3.21 -2.11 -3.11
CA LEU A 27 -1.85 -2.53 -2.75
C LEU A 27 -1.72 -4.05 -2.65
N VAL A 28 -2.75 -4.74 -2.14
CA VAL A 28 -2.76 -6.21 -2.07
C VAL A 28 -2.87 -6.81 -3.47
N ASP A 29 -3.66 -6.20 -4.36
CA ASP A 29 -3.77 -6.65 -5.75
C ASP A 29 -2.45 -6.48 -6.53
N GLU A 30 -1.68 -5.42 -6.22
CA GLU A 30 -0.41 -5.13 -6.91
C GLU A 30 0.78 -5.91 -6.35
N TYR A 31 0.89 -6.05 -5.02
CA TYR A 31 2.07 -6.61 -4.36
C TYR A 31 1.83 -7.92 -3.60
N GLY A 32 0.57 -8.32 -3.39
CA GLY A 32 0.21 -9.49 -2.60
C GLY A 32 0.28 -9.25 -1.08
N GLN A 33 -0.35 -10.15 -0.32
CA GLN A 33 -0.47 -10.00 1.13
C GLN A 33 0.90 -10.04 1.84
N ASP A 34 1.79 -10.94 1.43
CA ASP A 34 3.11 -11.11 2.04
C ASP A 34 3.96 -9.83 2.00
N ALA A 35 3.92 -9.11 0.87
CA ALA A 35 4.64 -7.85 0.72
C ALA A 35 4.08 -6.77 1.67
N ILE A 36 2.75 -6.71 1.82
CA ILE A 36 2.10 -5.77 2.74
C ILE A 36 2.43 -6.09 4.19
N ASP A 37 2.54 -7.37 4.54
CA ASP A 37 2.92 -7.80 5.88
C ASP A 37 4.37 -7.39 6.21
N VAL A 38 5.29 -7.53 5.25
CA VAL A 38 6.66 -7.00 5.39
C VAL A 38 6.66 -5.48 5.58
N MET A 39 5.90 -4.73 4.76
CA MET A 39 5.78 -3.28 4.93
C MET A 39 5.22 -2.91 6.31
N ARG A 40 4.28 -3.68 6.85
CA ARG A 40 3.74 -3.51 8.20
C ARG A 40 4.79 -3.77 9.28
N SER A 41 5.59 -4.82 9.13
CA SER A 41 6.70 -5.10 10.05
C SER A 41 7.72 -3.97 10.08
N ILE A 42 8.07 -3.42 8.90
CA ILE A 42 8.98 -2.27 8.81
C ILE A 42 8.36 -1.03 9.48
N LYS A 43 7.09 -0.74 9.19
CA LYS A 43 6.36 0.39 9.78
C LYS A 43 6.32 0.29 11.31
N GLN A 44 6.01 -0.90 11.85
CA GLN A 44 5.97 -1.13 13.30
C GLN A 44 7.34 -0.98 13.96
N ALA A 45 8.42 -1.40 13.29
CA ALA A 45 9.77 -1.28 13.80
C ALA A 45 10.23 0.19 13.87
N LEU A 46 9.85 1.01 12.90
CA LEU A 46 10.26 2.42 12.79
C LEU A 46 9.32 3.39 13.53
N ASP A 47 8.03 3.07 13.63
CA ASP A 47 7.01 3.90 14.27
C ASP A 47 6.11 3.03 15.18
N PRO A 48 6.64 2.55 16.31
CA PRO A 48 5.94 1.60 17.18
C PRO A 48 4.67 2.17 17.81
N ASN A 49 4.57 3.49 17.93
CA ASN A 49 3.40 4.21 18.46
C ASN A 49 2.43 4.65 17.35
N ASN A 50 2.72 4.34 16.08
CA ASN A 50 1.90 4.66 14.91
C ASN A 50 1.49 6.16 14.81
N ILE A 51 2.42 7.08 15.10
CA ILE A 51 2.17 8.52 15.08
C ILE A 51 2.41 9.17 13.71
N LEU A 52 3.18 8.52 12.83
CA LEU A 52 3.55 9.05 11.52
C LEU A 52 2.54 8.61 10.46
N ASN A 53 1.59 9.50 10.11
CA ASN A 53 0.55 9.26 9.10
C ASN A 53 -0.28 7.98 9.35
N PRO A 54 -0.98 7.87 10.49
CA PRO A 54 -1.81 6.72 10.79
C PRO A 54 -2.89 6.51 9.71
N GLY A 55 -3.08 5.25 9.31
CA GLY A 55 -4.12 4.86 8.36
C GLY A 55 -3.81 5.16 6.89
N LYS A 56 -2.61 5.66 6.55
CA LYS A 56 -2.17 5.86 5.16
C LYS A 56 -1.14 4.81 4.74
N ILE A 57 -1.22 4.36 3.48
CA ILE A 57 -0.35 3.38 2.81
C ILE A 57 -0.37 2.00 3.47
N VAL A 58 -0.02 1.88 4.75
CA VAL A 58 0.00 0.62 5.49
C VAL A 58 -0.97 0.72 6.67
N LYS A 59 -2.04 -0.08 6.64
CA LYS A 59 -2.95 -0.21 7.80
C LYS A 59 -2.34 -1.18 8.80
N MET A 60 -2.24 -0.76 10.06
CA MET A 60 -1.71 -1.57 11.16
C MET A 60 -2.74 -2.57 11.71
N ALA A 61 -4.03 -2.34 11.42
CA ALA A 61 -5.18 -3.18 11.75
C ALA A 61 -6.14 -3.23 10.55
#